data_AF-A0A2X2WJL2-F1
#
_entry.id   AF-A0A2X2WJL2-F1
#
_cell.length_a   1.000
_cell.length_b   1.000
_cell.length_c   1.000
_cell.angle_alpha   90.00
_cell.angle_beta   90.00
_cell.angle_gamma   90.00
#
_symmetry.space_group_name_H-M   'P 1'
#
loop_
_entity.id
_entity.type
_entity.pdbx_description
1 polymer ?
#
loop_
_entity_poly.entity_id
_entity_poly.type
_entity_poly.pdbx_seq_one_letter_code
_entity_poly.pdbx_strand_id
1 'polypeptide(L)'
;MIKKTIEIDTILLDLNQSIDAHYQWLVKMFRCTVSGDVNQPDIFDINSHCLCQFSQWLNNHPVHEPEEKGFVIKIIIAHEHMHTRGRELLRAIAEKRSEDHHFDSFQEALLAFTSAVMDYKIYLLNIRSNMDILNRITRAQSP
;
A
#
# COMPACT_ATOMS: atom_id res chain seq x y z
N MET A 1 -8.79 18.01 12.05
CA MET A 1 -7.71 18.51 12.92
C MET A 1 -6.43 18.31 12.14
N ILE A 2 -5.67 19.38 11.91
CA ILE A 2 -4.48 19.33 11.07
C ILE A 2 -3.42 18.41 11.74
N LYS A 3 -2.89 17.42 10.99
CA LYS A 3 -1.86 16.47 11.47
C LYS A 3 -0.58 17.20 11.89
N LYS A 4 0.16 16.67 12.87
CA LYS A 4 1.46 17.24 13.25
C LYS A 4 2.58 16.73 12.32
N THR A 5 3.68 17.47 12.16
CA THR A 5 4.84 17.05 11.34
C THR A 5 5.34 15.63 11.67
N ILE A 6 5.45 15.31 12.97
CA ILE A 6 5.88 13.97 13.45
C ILE A 6 4.89 12.87 13.03
N GLU A 7 3.60 13.19 13.02
CA GLU A 7 2.55 12.25 12.60
C GLU A 7 2.67 11.96 11.09
N ILE A 8 2.89 13.00 10.28
CA ILE A 8 3.13 12.84 8.84
C ILE A 8 4.39 12.00 8.58
N ASP A 9 5.49 12.26 9.30
CA ASP A 9 6.73 11.50 9.16
C ASP A 9 6.55 10.02 9.50
N THR A 10 5.76 9.72 10.52
CA THR A 10 5.43 8.34 10.90
C THR A 10 4.62 7.65 9.79
N ILE A 11 3.59 8.33 9.27
CA ILE A 11 2.77 7.80 8.17
C ILE A 11 3.62 7.54 6.92
N LEU A 12 4.52 8.47 6.57
CA LEU A 12 5.42 8.30 5.42
C LEU A 12 6.35 7.09 5.59
N LEU A 13 6.84 6.84 6.81
CA LEU A 13 7.64 5.66 7.13
C LEU A 13 6.83 4.38 6.95
N ASP A 14 5.61 4.32 7.50
CA ASP A 14 4.74 3.15 7.40
C ASP A 14 4.36 2.84 5.94
N LEU A 15 4.13 3.89 5.13
CA LEU A 15 3.88 3.76 3.69
C LEU A 15 5.13 3.34 2.89
N ASN A 16 6.35 3.48 3.43
CA ASN A 16 7.56 2.91 2.82
C ASN A 16 7.69 1.43 3.20
N GLN A 17 7.49 1.11 4.48
CA GLN A 17 7.53 -0.26 4.98
C GLN A 17 6.48 -1.14 4.30
N SER A 18 5.33 -0.58 3.92
CA SER A 18 4.32 -1.32 3.15
C SER A 18 4.83 -1.75 1.78
N ILE A 19 5.62 -0.94 1.08
CA ILE A 19 6.21 -1.31 -0.21
C ILE A 19 7.22 -2.45 -0.02
N ASP A 20 8.09 -2.35 0.98
CA ASP A 20 9.07 -3.39 1.31
C ASP A 20 8.38 -4.72 1.67
N ALA A 21 7.30 -4.67 2.45
CA ALA A 21 6.51 -5.85 2.80
C ALA A 21 5.91 -6.53 1.56
N HIS A 22 5.45 -5.76 0.58
CA HIS A 22 4.91 -6.32 -0.67
C HIS A 22 5.99 -6.84 -1.63
N TYR A 23 7.22 -6.32 -1.57
CA TYR A 23 8.36 -6.97 -2.23
C TYR A 23 8.67 -8.35 -1.61
N GLN A 24 8.64 -8.46 -0.28
CA GLN A 24 8.82 -9.75 0.39
C GLN A 24 7.69 -10.73 0.03
N TRP A 25 6.46 -10.24 -0.04
CA TRP A 25 5.30 -11.01 -0.50
C TRP A 25 5.46 -11.52 -1.93
N LEU A 26 5.95 -10.68 -2.86
CA LEU A 26 6.25 -11.09 -4.24
C LEU A 26 7.33 -12.19 -4.30
N VAL A 27 8.40 -12.06 -3.51
CA VAL A 27 9.43 -13.12 -3.40
C VAL A 27 8.85 -14.41 -2.83
N LYS A 28 7.92 -14.31 -1.87
CA LYS A 28 7.21 -15.45 -1.31
C LYS A 28 6.34 -16.13 -2.36
N MET A 29 5.62 -15.38 -3.19
CA MET A 29 4.85 -15.94 -4.30
C MET A 29 5.74 -16.73 -5.27
N PHE A 30 6.90 -16.18 -5.63
CA PHE A 30 7.86 -16.88 -6.49
C PHE A 30 8.35 -18.21 -5.87
N ARG A 31 8.63 -18.22 -4.56
CA ARG A 31 8.97 -19.46 -3.84
C ARG A 31 7.85 -20.49 -3.91
N CYS A 32 6.58 -20.06 -3.74
CA CYS A 32 5.42 -20.95 -3.82
C CYS A 32 5.28 -21.58 -5.20
N THR A 33 5.54 -20.81 -6.27
CA THR A 33 5.56 -21.32 -7.64
C THR A 33 6.61 -22.42 -7.83
N VAL A 34 7.81 -22.23 -7.29
CA VAL A 34 8.92 -23.20 -7.42
C VAL A 34 8.68 -24.45 -6.56
N SER A 35 8.15 -24.28 -5.35
CA SER A 35 7.92 -25.40 -4.42
C SER A 35 6.60 -26.13 -4.63
N GLY A 36 5.65 -25.52 -5.35
CA GLY A 36 4.27 -26.00 -5.46
C GLY A 36 3.46 -25.85 -4.16
N ASP A 37 3.92 -25.02 -3.21
CA ASP A 37 3.23 -24.83 -1.93
C ASP A 37 2.03 -23.89 -2.08
N VAL A 38 0.82 -24.44 -1.92
CA VAL A 38 -0.44 -23.70 -1.99
C VAL A 38 -1.05 -23.41 -0.61
N ASN A 39 -0.33 -23.73 0.48
CA ASN A 39 -0.84 -23.60 1.85
C ASN A 39 -0.47 -22.27 2.52
N GLN A 40 -0.30 -21.19 1.74
CA GLN A 40 0.06 -19.87 2.24
C GLN A 40 -1.17 -18.95 2.31
N PRO A 41 -1.77 -18.73 3.50
CA PRO A 41 -3.04 -17.99 3.61
C PRO A 41 -2.95 -16.53 3.15
N ASP A 42 -1.82 -15.88 3.41
CA ASP A 42 -1.52 -14.51 2.96
C ASP A 42 -1.35 -14.37 1.43
N ILE A 43 -1.45 -15.48 0.69
CA ILE A 43 -1.50 -15.49 -0.78
C ILE A 43 -2.83 -16.07 -1.28
N PHE A 44 -3.18 -17.28 -0.81
CA PHE A 44 -4.27 -18.07 -1.40
C PHE A 44 -5.65 -17.82 -0.77
N ASP A 45 -5.74 -17.18 0.40
CA ASP A 45 -7.04 -16.89 1.02
C ASP A 45 -7.85 -15.86 0.21
N ILE A 46 -9.18 -15.96 0.25
CA ILE A 46 -10.08 -15.01 -0.41
C ILE A 46 -9.87 -13.59 0.13
N ASN A 47 -9.55 -13.48 1.41
CA ASN A 47 -9.29 -12.27 2.18
C ASN A 47 -7.80 -12.12 2.51
N SER A 48 -6.88 -12.62 1.66
CA SER A 48 -5.43 -12.52 1.91
C SER A 48 -4.95 -11.08 2.11
N HIS A 49 -5.63 -10.11 1.46
CA HIS A 49 -5.41 -8.68 1.68
C HIS A 49 -5.64 -8.25 3.13
N CYS A 50 -6.54 -8.88 3.89
CA CYS A 50 -6.77 -8.58 5.31
C CYS A 50 -5.68 -9.15 6.23
N LEU A 51 -4.88 -10.10 5.74
CA LEU A 51 -3.87 -10.81 6.54
C LEU A 51 -2.51 -10.12 6.51
N CYS A 52 -2.29 -9.17 5.59
CA CYS A 52 -1.03 -8.45 5.50
C CYS A 52 -0.91 -7.40 6.62
N GLN A 53 0.32 -7.11 7.05
CA GLN A 53 0.59 -6.08 8.06
C GLN A 53 0.11 -4.70 7.62
N PHE A 54 0.11 -4.42 6.32
CA PHE A 54 -0.36 -3.14 5.79
C PHE A 54 -1.86 -2.95 6.00
N SER A 55 -2.69 -4.00 5.90
CA SER A 55 -4.12 -3.90 6.19
C SER A 55 -4.40 -3.60 7.66
N GLN A 56 -3.62 -4.20 8.57
CA GLN A 56 -3.72 -3.90 10.00
C GLN A 56 -3.39 -2.43 10.29
N TRP A 57 -2.37 -1.90 9.63
CA TRP A 57 -2.03 -0.48 9.71
C TRP A 57 -3.16 0.39 9.14
N LEU A 58 -3.65 0.06 7.94
CA LEU A 58 -4.67 0.82 7.22
C LEU A 58 -6.00 0.92 7.99
N ASN A 59 -6.39 -0.16 8.67
CA ASN A 59 -7.59 -0.20 9.51
C ASN A 59 -7.49 0.69 10.75
N ASN A 60 -6.28 0.95 11.24
CA ASN A 60 -6.02 1.79 12.40
C ASN A 60 -5.58 3.21 12.03
N HIS A 61 -5.42 3.48 10.73
CA HIS A 61 -4.88 4.74 10.23
C HIS A 61 -5.88 5.89 10.43
N PRO A 62 -5.56 6.90 11.25
CA PRO A 62 -6.50 7.96 11.56
C PRO A 62 -6.63 8.92 10.37
N VAL A 63 -7.80 8.94 9.74
CA VAL A 63 -8.15 9.87 8.67
C VAL A 63 -8.91 11.05 9.24
N HIS A 64 -8.36 12.26 9.09
CA HIS A 64 -8.94 13.45 9.73
C HIS A 64 -9.66 14.38 8.76
N GLU A 65 -9.28 14.37 7.48
CA GLU A 65 -9.78 15.30 6.48
C GLU A 65 -10.49 14.55 5.33
N PRO A 66 -11.58 15.09 4.74
CA PRO A 66 -12.29 14.44 3.64
C PRO A 66 -11.42 14.18 2.40
N GLU A 67 -10.46 15.06 2.12
CA GLU A 67 -9.51 14.92 1.01
C GLU A 67 -8.55 13.74 1.23
N GLU A 68 -7.99 13.62 2.44
CA GLU A 68 -7.16 12.48 2.85
C GLU A 68 -7.91 11.15 2.70
N LYS A 69 -9.20 11.13 3.06
CA LYS A 69 -10.06 9.95 2.92
C LYS A 69 -10.11 9.45 1.47
N GLY A 70 -10.09 10.34 0.49
CA GLY A 70 -10.06 9.98 -0.92
C GLY A 70 -8.81 9.18 -1.31
N PHE A 71 -7.65 9.57 -0.81
CA PHE A 71 -6.39 8.84 -1.04
C PHE A 71 -6.40 7.48 -0.36
N VAL A 72 -6.84 7.41 0.91
CA VAL A 72 -6.90 6.16 1.66
C VAL A 72 -7.86 5.15 1.02
N ILE A 73 -9.03 5.59 0.55
CA ILE A 73 -9.97 4.72 -0.18
C ILE A 73 -9.34 4.16 -1.46
N LYS A 74 -8.63 4.99 -2.23
CA LYS A 74 -7.92 4.51 -3.45
C LYS A 74 -6.89 3.43 -3.11
N ILE A 75 -6.14 3.60 -2.02
CA ILE A 75 -5.19 2.61 -1.53
C ILE A 75 -5.91 1.31 -1.16
N ILE A 76 -7.01 1.36 -0.40
CA ILE A 76 -7.80 0.18 0.00
C ILE A 76 -8.21 -0.63 -1.25
N ILE A 77 -8.81 0.04 -2.22
CA ILE A 77 -9.30 -0.60 -3.45
C ILE A 77 -8.14 -1.22 -4.25
N ALA A 78 -7.06 -0.47 -4.45
CA ALA A 78 -5.91 -0.95 -5.22
C ALA A 78 -5.20 -2.11 -4.52
N HIS A 79 -5.10 -2.07 -3.19
CA HIS A 79 -4.50 -3.11 -2.37
C HIS A 79 -5.28 -4.44 -2.43
N GLU A 80 -6.60 -4.39 -2.26
CA GLU A 80 -7.46 -5.56 -2.41
C GLU A 80 -7.36 -6.15 -3.84
N HIS A 81 -7.34 -5.27 -4.85
CA HIS A 81 -7.22 -5.70 -6.23
C HIS A 81 -5.89 -6.39 -6.52
N MET A 82 -4.77 -5.84 -6.05
CA MET A 82 -3.43 -6.42 -6.19
C MET A 82 -3.36 -7.82 -5.56
N HIS A 83 -3.87 -7.99 -4.33
CA HIS A 83 -3.92 -9.31 -3.68
C HIS A 83 -4.79 -10.30 -4.45
N THR A 84 -5.93 -9.85 -4.96
CA THR A 84 -6.84 -10.67 -5.77
C THR A 84 -6.14 -11.17 -7.04
N ARG A 85 -5.47 -10.28 -7.78
CA ARG A 85 -4.74 -10.66 -8.99
C ARG A 85 -3.53 -11.56 -8.70
N GLY A 86 -2.81 -11.31 -7.61
CA GLY A 86 -1.70 -12.18 -7.20
C GLY A 86 -2.16 -13.60 -6.88
N ARG A 87 -3.30 -13.73 -6.18
CA ARG A 87 -3.93 -15.03 -5.91
C ARG A 87 -4.36 -15.74 -7.19
N GLU A 88 -5.05 -15.03 -8.09
CA GLU A 88 -5.51 -15.59 -9.36
C GLU A 88 -4.35 -16.08 -10.23
N LEU A 89 -3.27 -15.31 -10.29
CA LEU A 89 -2.03 -15.69 -10.97
C LEU A 89 -1.44 -16.98 -10.39
N LEU A 90 -1.20 -17.05 -9.08
CA LEU A 90 -0.62 -18.27 -8.48
C LEU A 90 -1.53 -19.49 -8.62
N ARG A 91 -2.84 -19.30 -8.55
CA ARG A 91 -3.80 -20.37 -8.79
C ARG A 91 -3.73 -20.89 -10.23
N ALA A 92 -3.67 -19.99 -11.21
CA ALA A 92 -3.52 -20.36 -12.61
C ALA A 92 -2.21 -21.12 -12.87
N ILE A 93 -1.11 -20.70 -12.24
CA ILE A 93 0.19 -21.39 -12.29
C ILE A 93 0.08 -22.79 -11.69
N ALA A 94 -0.49 -22.92 -10.49
CA ALA A 94 -0.65 -24.21 -9.81
C ALA A 94 -1.52 -25.19 -10.61
N GLU A 95 -2.56 -24.67 -11.29
CA GLU A 95 -3.47 -25.41 -12.15
C GLU A 95 -2.93 -25.63 -13.58
N LYS A 96 -1.68 -25.20 -13.87
CA LYS A 96 -1.02 -25.30 -15.19
C LYS A 96 -1.81 -24.67 -16.34
N ARG A 97 -2.53 -23.58 -16.05
CA ARG A 97 -3.35 -22.81 -17.00
C ARG A 97 -2.99 -21.32 -17.01
N SER A 98 -1.81 -20.97 -16.52
CA SER A 98 -1.32 -19.60 -16.57
C SER A 98 -1.04 -19.19 -18.01
N GLU A 99 -1.37 -17.94 -18.31
CA GLU A 99 -1.16 -17.28 -19.60
C GLU A 99 -0.62 -15.88 -19.33
N ASP A 100 -0.03 -15.24 -20.34
CA ASP A 100 0.57 -13.90 -20.23
C ASP A 100 -0.37 -12.86 -19.61
N HIS A 101 -1.66 -12.91 -19.94
CA HIS A 101 -2.66 -11.99 -19.41
C HIS A 101 -2.80 -12.05 -17.88
N HIS A 102 -2.49 -13.18 -17.24
CA HIS A 102 -2.50 -13.29 -15.77
C HIS A 102 -1.36 -12.49 -15.16
N PHE A 103 -0.19 -12.48 -15.80
CA PHE A 103 0.97 -11.71 -15.36
C PHE A 103 0.74 -10.22 -15.61
N ASP A 104 0.25 -9.85 -16.79
CA ASP A 104 -0.08 -8.46 -17.12
C ASP A 104 -1.11 -7.88 -16.15
N SER A 105 -2.19 -8.63 -15.88
CA SER A 105 -3.23 -8.21 -14.92
C SER A 105 -2.68 -7.99 -13.51
N PHE A 106 -1.76 -8.85 -13.06
CA PHE A 106 -1.11 -8.68 -11.76
C PHE A 106 -0.15 -7.50 -11.74
N GLN A 107 0.63 -7.31 -12.79
CA GLN A 107 1.55 -6.18 -12.92
C GLN A 107 0.79 -4.84 -12.92
N GLU A 108 -0.29 -4.73 -13.69
CA GLU A 108 -1.14 -3.55 -13.71
C GLU A 108 -1.71 -3.23 -12.32
N ALA A 109 -2.20 -4.24 -11.61
CA ALA A 109 -2.73 -4.07 -10.25
C ALA A 109 -1.63 -3.66 -9.24
N LEU A 110 -0.44 -4.23 -9.34
CA LEU A 110 0.72 -3.86 -8.51
C LEU A 110 1.14 -2.40 -8.77
N LEU A 111 1.22 -1.98 -10.03
CA LEU A 111 1.52 -0.60 -10.40
C LEU A 111 0.44 0.37 -9.90
N ALA A 112 -0.84 0.01 -10.03
CA ALA A 112 -1.95 0.81 -9.51
C ALA A 112 -1.86 1.01 -7.99
N PHE A 113 -1.51 -0.05 -7.24
CA PHE A 113 -1.26 0.05 -5.80
C PHE A 113 -0.11 1.00 -5.47
N THR A 114 1.05 0.83 -6.11
CA THR A 114 2.21 1.71 -5.86
C THR A 114 1.94 3.16 -6.23
N SER A 115 1.17 3.41 -7.30
CA SER A 115 0.73 4.75 -7.69
C SER A 115 -0.18 5.37 -6.62
N ALA A 116 -1.17 4.63 -6.11
CA ALA A 116 -2.06 5.13 -5.06
C ALA A 116 -1.31 5.49 -3.77
N VAL A 117 -0.31 4.68 -3.39
CA VAL A 117 0.58 4.98 -2.26
C VAL A 117 1.42 6.22 -2.53
N MET A 118 1.96 6.36 -3.74
CA MET A 118 2.77 7.53 -4.13
C MET A 118 1.97 8.83 -4.10
N ASP A 119 0.75 8.81 -4.65
CA ASP A 119 -0.16 9.96 -4.63
C ASP A 119 -0.44 10.43 -3.20
N TYR A 120 -0.66 9.49 -2.27
CA TYR A 120 -0.87 9.82 -0.88
C TYR A 120 0.39 10.38 -0.20
N LYS A 121 1.57 9.84 -0.51
CA LYS A 121 2.85 10.41 -0.04
C LYS A 121 3.05 11.85 -0.51
N ILE A 122 2.75 12.14 -1.78
CA ILE A 122 2.84 13.50 -2.34
C ILE A 122 1.91 14.45 -1.58
N TYR A 123 0.66 14.04 -1.35
CA TYR A 123 -0.31 14.81 -0.56
C TYR A 123 0.23 15.14 0.84
N LEU A 124 0.75 14.14 1.57
CA LEU A 124 1.30 14.31 2.91
C LEU A 124 2.52 15.25 2.92
N LEU A 125 3.42 15.11 1.95
CA LEU A 125 4.62 15.96 1.83
C LEU A 125 4.26 17.42 1.53
N ASN A 126 3.21 17.67 0.75
CA ASN A 126 2.71 19.02 0.49
C ASN A 126 2.17 19.66 1.78
N ILE A 127 1.40 18.92 2.59
CA ILE A 127 0.92 19.39 3.89
C ILE A 127 2.09 19.72 4.81
N ARG A 128 3.05 18.79 4.94
CA ARG A 128 4.24 18.96 5.78
C ARG A 128 5.05 20.20 5.39
N SER A 129 5.29 20.41 4.09
CA SER A 129 6.08 21.53 3.60
C SER A 129 5.42 22.88 3.91
N ASN A 130 4.09 22.96 3.78
CA ASN A 130 3.33 24.16 4.12
C ASN A 130 3.39 24.48 5.62
N MET A 131 3.40 23.46 6.49
CA MET A 131 3.58 23.66 7.93
C MET A 131 4.97 24.18 8.29
N ASP A 132 6.02 23.64 7.66
CA ASP A 132 7.39 24.08 7.92
C ASP A 132 7.59 25.55 7.53
N ILE A 133 6.98 26.00 6.42
CA ILE A 133 6.97 27.41 6.01
C ILE A 133 6.23 28.26 7.05
N LEU A 134 5.02 27.87 7.44
CA LEU A 134 4.21 28.63 8.39
C LEU A 134 4.91 28.78 9.76
N ASN A 135 5.47 27.68 10.28
CA ASN A 135 6.24 27.68 11.52
C ASN A 135 7.47 28.59 11.44
N ARG A 136 8.18 28.62 10.30
CA ARG A 136 9.32 29.53 10.09
C ARG A 136 8.88 30.99 10.09
N ILE A 137 7.77 31.33 9.43
CA ILE A 137 7.22 32.69 9.41
C ILE A 137 6.80 33.12 10.82
N THR A 138 6.06 32.28 11.57
CA THR A 138 5.64 32.59 12.93
C THR A 138 6.81 32.80 13.88
N ARG A 139 7.88 31.99 13.77
CA ARG A 139 9.11 32.17 14.54
C ARG A 139 9.86 33.45 14.19
N ALA A 140 9.86 33.86 12.92
CA ALA A 140 10.48 35.11 12.49
C ALA A 140 9.69 36.36 12.93
N GLN A 141 8.40 36.21 13.25
CA GLN A 141 7.52 37.30 13.71
C GLN A 141 7.36 37.36 15.25
N SER A 142 7.95 36.43 16.00
CA SER A 142 7.94 36.44 17.46
C SER A 142 9.20 37.17 17.96
N PRO A 143 9.07 38.27 18.73
CA PRO A 143 10.19 39.11 19.18
C PRO A 143 11.13 38.42 20.17
#